data_AF-A0A3N6MML2-F1
#
_entry.id   AF-A0A3N6MML2-F1
#
_cell.length_a   1.000
_cell.length_b   1.000
_cell.length_c   1.000
_cell.angle_alpha   90.00
_cell.angle_beta   90.00
_cell.angle_gamma   90.00
#
_symmetry.space_group_name_H-M   'P 1'
#
loop_
_entity.id
_entity.type
_entity.pdbx_description
1 polymer ?
#
loop_
_entity_poly.entity_id
_entity_poly.type
_entity_poly.pdbx_seq_one_letter_code
_entity_poly.pdbx_strand_id
1 'polypeptide(L)'
;MSQQATENVHGHYVDGEWTDGRDADSFESENPATGETLATFRRGTADDVDRALEAAEEAFAEWRDLSYPDRAEYLWEIYHELRERHEELGEIVSKECGKEISEGKADVTEAWHMVEWAAGNARHPHGDVVPSEVASKDAYMRRKPRGVVGCITPW
;
A
#
# COMPACT_ATOMS: atom_id res chain seq x y z
N MET A 1 -22.60 20.55 -9.35
CA MET A 1 -23.34 19.29 -9.15
C MET A 1 -22.93 18.78 -7.79
N SER A 2 -23.72 19.14 -6.80
CA SER A 2 -23.53 18.86 -5.37
C SER A 2 -24.74 18.02 -4.97
N GLN A 3 -24.55 17.07 -4.05
CA GLN A 3 -25.46 16.01 -3.58
C GLN A 3 -25.12 14.61 -4.12
N GLN A 4 -24.04 14.02 -3.62
CA GLN A 4 -23.92 12.55 -3.47
C GLN A 4 -22.92 12.09 -2.39
N ALA A 5 -22.34 12.99 -1.58
CA ALA A 5 -21.23 12.65 -0.69
C ALA A 5 -21.61 12.14 0.73
N THR A 6 -22.90 11.99 1.08
CA THR A 6 -23.29 11.83 2.51
C THR A 6 -23.90 10.50 2.93
N GLU A 7 -23.73 9.38 2.21
CA GLU A 7 -24.34 8.10 2.65
C GLU A 7 -23.43 6.85 2.68
N ASN A 8 -22.20 6.90 2.15
CA ASN A 8 -21.35 5.70 2.11
C ASN A 8 -20.30 5.72 3.24
N VAL A 9 -20.52 4.87 4.25
CA VAL A 9 -19.48 4.55 5.23
C VAL A 9 -18.50 3.58 4.57
N HIS A 10 -17.23 3.96 4.53
CA HIS A 10 -16.15 3.15 3.98
C HIS A 10 -15.57 2.19 5.03
N GLY A 11 -15.41 0.94 4.64
CA GLY A 11 -14.85 -0.13 5.46
C GLY A 11 -13.35 -0.34 5.29
N HIS A 12 -12.86 -1.44 5.84
CA HIS A 12 -11.49 -1.92 5.72
C HIS A 12 -11.35 -2.86 4.51
N TYR A 13 -10.15 -2.94 3.92
CA TYR A 13 -9.84 -3.93 2.89
C TYR A 13 -9.02 -5.06 3.52
N VAL A 14 -9.62 -6.25 3.67
CA VAL A 14 -9.03 -7.41 4.34
C VAL A 14 -9.32 -8.65 3.50
N ASP A 15 -8.29 -9.48 3.28
CA ASP A 15 -8.41 -10.75 2.54
C ASP A 15 -9.05 -10.61 1.15
N GLY A 16 -8.67 -9.56 0.43
CA GLY A 16 -9.18 -9.30 -0.93
C GLY A 16 -10.55 -8.63 -0.99
N GLU A 17 -11.21 -8.37 0.14
CA GLU A 17 -12.58 -7.85 0.20
C GLU A 17 -12.71 -6.58 1.05
N TRP A 18 -13.69 -5.73 0.69
CA TRP A 18 -14.12 -4.61 1.54
C TRP A 18 -15.07 -5.11 2.63
N THR A 19 -14.80 -4.78 3.89
CA THR A 19 -15.58 -5.22 5.06
C THR A 19 -15.85 -4.05 6.02
N ASP A 20 -17.02 -4.01 6.64
CA ASP A 20 -17.36 -3.02 7.68
C ASP A 20 -16.53 -3.18 8.97
N GLY A 21 -15.77 -4.26 9.11
CA GLY A 21 -15.08 -4.60 10.36
C GLY A 21 -16.00 -5.27 11.39
N ARG A 22 -15.56 -5.32 12.65
CA ARG A 22 -16.31 -5.96 13.75
C ARG A 22 -17.17 -4.99 14.56
N ASP A 23 -16.87 -3.70 14.50
CA ASP A 23 -17.60 -2.64 15.21
C ASP A 23 -18.29 -1.69 14.21
N ALA A 24 -19.34 -1.02 14.65
CA ALA A 24 -20.04 0.01 13.89
C ALA A 24 -19.45 1.41 14.11
N ASP A 25 -18.55 1.60 15.08
CA ASP A 25 -17.94 2.91 15.36
C ASP A 25 -17.22 3.47 14.12
N SER A 26 -17.31 4.78 13.94
CA SER A 26 -16.84 5.46 12.75
C SER A 26 -16.33 6.87 13.05
N PHE A 27 -15.57 7.42 12.11
CA PHE A 27 -15.12 8.82 12.17
C PHE A 27 -15.28 9.48 10.80
N GLU A 28 -15.40 10.80 10.82
CA GLU A 28 -15.51 11.62 9.61
C GLU A 28 -14.12 12.10 9.19
N SER A 29 -13.82 11.99 7.89
CA SER A 29 -12.75 12.73 7.23
C SER A 29 -13.33 14.06 6.78
N GLU A 30 -12.72 15.16 7.19
CA GLU A 30 -13.21 16.51 6.92
C GLU A 30 -12.20 17.25 6.05
N ASN A 31 -12.70 18.12 5.17
CA ASN A 31 -11.87 19.05 4.45
C ASN A 31 -11.38 20.14 5.41
N PRO A 32 -10.07 20.26 5.70
CA PRO A 32 -9.57 21.20 6.70
C PRO A 32 -9.71 22.67 6.28
N ALA A 33 -9.91 22.95 4.98
CA ALA A 33 -10.10 24.31 4.49
C ALA A 33 -11.55 24.82 4.63
N THR A 34 -12.54 23.92 4.67
CA THR A 34 -13.96 24.28 4.68
C THR A 34 -14.74 23.75 5.89
N GLY A 35 -14.23 22.71 6.55
CA GLY A 35 -14.94 21.95 7.58
C GLY A 35 -16.04 21.04 7.02
N GLU A 36 -16.10 20.83 5.70
CA GLU A 36 -17.06 19.93 5.07
C GLU A 36 -16.63 18.47 5.26
N THR A 37 -17.53 17.61 5.73
CA THR A 37 -17.32 16.16 5.77
C THR A 37 -17.16 15.61 4.34
N LEU A 38 -16.01 14.99 4.07
CA LEU A 38 -15.68 14.37 2.79
C LEU A 38 -16.19 12.93 2.70
N ALA A 39 -15.99 12.16 3.77
CA ALA A 39 -16.35 10.75 3.86
C ALA A 39 -16.41 10.28 5.32
N THR A 40 -17.02 9.13 5.56
CA THR A 40 -17.05 8.47 6.88
C THR A 40 -16.36 7.12 6.78
N PHE A 41 -15.51 6.79 7.75
CA PHE A 41 -14.72 5.55 7.79
C PHE A 41 -14.98 4.76 9.06
N ARG A 42 -15.04 3.43 8.96
CA ARG A 42 -15.10 2.52 10.11
C ARG A 42 -13.82 2.62 10.94
N ARG A 43 -13.95 2.55 12.26
CA ARG A 43 -12.79 2.43 13.16
C ARG A 43 -12.38 0.97 13.28
N GLY A 44 -11.11 0.69 13.03
CA GLY A 44 -10.55 -0.64 13.20
C GLY A 44 -10.47 -1.02 14.68
N THR A 45 -10.80 -2.28 14.99
CA THR A 45 -10.66 -2.88 16.31
C THR A 45 -9.41 -3.77 16.38
N ALA A 46 -9.04 -4.23 17.58
CA ALA A 46 -7.99 -5.23 17.73
C ALA A 46 -8.33 -6.53 16.97
N ASP A 47 -9.58 -6.97 17.01
CA ASP A 47 -10.06 -8.15 16.29
C ASP A 47 -9.95 -7.99 14.76
N ASP A 48 -10.14 -6.78 14.23
CA ASP A 48 -9.97 -6.52 12.80
C ASP A 48 -8.50 -6.59 12.39
N VAL A 49 -7.59 -6.10 13.25
CA VAL A 49 -6.14 -6.21 13.05
C VAL A 49 -5.69 -7.66 13.10
N ASP A 50 -6.18 -8.45 14.06
CA ASP A 50 -5.85 -9.87 14.18
C ASP A 50 -6.29 -10.65 12.92
N ARG A 51 -7.50 -10.39 12.41
CA ARG A 51 -7.97 -10.97 11.14
C ARG A 51 -7.13 -10.57 9.94
N ALA A 52 -6.74 -9.30 9.85
CA ALA A 52 -5.88 -8.82 8.77
C ALA A 52 -4.48 -9.46 8.84
N LEU A 53 -3.96 -9.67 10.05
CA LEU A 53 -2.70 -10.36 10.27
C LEU A 53 -2.78 -11.84 9.86
N GLU A 54 -3.82 -12.56 10.29
CA GLU A 54 -4.07 -13.95 9.90
C GLU A 54 -4.11 -14.11 8.38
N ALA A 55 -4.91 -13.28 7.69
CA ALA A 55 -5.00 -13.30 6.23
C ALA A 55 -3.63 -12.99 5.56
N ALA A 56 -2.87 -12.04 6.11
CA ALA A 56 -1.54 -11.72 5.59
C ALA A 56 -0.52 -12.86 5.79
N GLU A 57 -0.60 -13.59 6.91
CA GLU A 57 0.24 -14.75 7.19
C GLU A 57 -0.07 -15.92 6.23
N GLU A 58 -1.35 -16.16 5.96
CA GLU A 58 -1.80 -17.16 4.98
C GLU A 58 -1.33 -16.81 3.56
N ALA A 59 -1.54 -15.57 3.12
CA ALA A 59 -1.11 -15.10 1.80
C ALA A 59 0.42 -15.06 1.63
N PHE A 60 1.17 -14.84 2.72
CA PHE A 60 2.63 -14.75 2.66
C PHE A 60 3.29 -16.02 2.10
N ALA A 61 2.71 -17.20 2.36
CA ALA A 61 3.25 -18.48 1.89
C ALA A 61 3.29 -18.56 0.35
N GLU A 62 2.25 -18.11 -0.34
CA GLU A 62 2.21 -18.07 -1.80
C GLU A 62 3.07 -16.90 -2.33
N TRP A 63 2.92 -15.72 -1.74
CA TRP A 63 3.62 -14.50 -2.19
C TRP A 63 5.16 -14.62 -2.14
N ARG A 64 5.70 -15.28 -1.11
CA ARG A 64 7.15 -15.45 -0.96
C ARG A 64 7.76 -16.40 -2.01
N ASP A 65 6.95 -17.30 -2.57
CA ASP A 65 7.38 -18.31 -3.52
C ASP A 65 7.35 -17.79 -4.96
N LEU A 66 6.65 -16.68 -5.22
CA LEU A 66 6.74 -15.94 -6.47
C LEU A 66 8.19 -15.50 -6.77
N SER A 67 8.54 -15.46 -8.05
CA SER A 67 9.82 -14.89 -8.47
C SER A 67 9.83 -13.38 -8.23
N TYR A 68 11.04 -12.78 -8.17
CA TYR A 68 11.14 -11.32 -8.09
C TYR A 68 10.44 -10.64 -9.29
N PRO A 69 10.64 -11.10 -10.55
CA PRO A 69 9.89 -10.59 -11.69
C PRO A 69 8.37 -10.69 -11.56
N ASP A 70 7.82 -11.84 -11.16
CA ASP A 70 6.36 -11.99 -11.09
C ASP A 70 5.75 -11.03 -10.06
N ARG A 71 6.43 -10.82 -8.92
CA ARG A 71 6.03 -9.78 -7.96
C ARG A 71 6.05 -8.38 -8.55
N ALA A 72 6.98 -8.08 -9.46
CA ALA A 72 7.07 -6.78 -10.09
C ALA A 72 5.94 -6.52 -11.09
N GLU A 73 5.36 -7.55 -11.71
CA GLU A 73 4.21 -7.37 -12.59
C GLU A 73 3.02 -6.73 -11.84
N TYR A 74 2.74 -7.19 -10.61
CA TYR A 74 1.74 -6.55 -9.75
C TYR A 74 2.09 -5.09 -9.39
N LEU A 75 3.37 -4.78 -9.16
CA LEU A 75 3.80 -3.42 -8.91
C LEU A 75 3.65 -2.52 -10.15
N TRP A 76 3.85 -3.07 -11.36
CA TRP A 76 3.60 -2.34 -12.59
C TRP A 76 2.11 -2.03 -12.80
N GLU A 77 1.21 -2.94 -12.44
CA GLU A 77 -0.23 -2.65 -12.43
C GLU A 77 -0.55 -1.46 -11.50
N ILE A 78 -0.02 -1.46 -10.27
CA ILE A 78 -0.18 -0.35 -9.33
C ILE A 78 0.38 0.96 -9.89
N TYR A 79 1.57 0.91 -10.51
CA TYR A 79 2.17 2.06 -11.17
C TYR A 79 1.25 2.67 -12.24
N HIS A 80 0.64 1.82 -13.07
CA HIS A 80 -0.27 2.29 -14.11
C HIS A 80 -1.55 2.89 -13.51
N GLU A 81 -2.16 2.23 -12.52
CA GLU A 81 -3.35 2.75 -11.82
C GLU A 81 -3.13 4.13 -11.19
N LEU A 82 -1.99 4.31 -10.50
CA LEU A 82 -1.63 5.60 -9.89
C LEU A 82 -1.49 6.71 -10.95
N ARG A 83 -0.90 6.39 -12.11
CA ARG A 83 -0.72 7.34 -13.21
C ARG A 83 -2.03 7.67 -13.92
N GLU A 84 -2.87 6.67 -14.17
CA GLU A 84 -4.16 6.84 -14.83
C GLU A 84 -5.12 7.68 -13.99
N ARG A 85 -5.06 7.54 -12.67
CA ARG A 85 -5.91 8.25 -11.70
C ARG A 85 -5.22 9.45 -11.04
N HIS A 86 -4.13 9.95 -11.64
CA HIS A 86 -3.28 11.01 -11.06
C HIS A 86 -4.07 12.25 -10.60
N GLU A 87 -4.93 12.76 -11.48
CA GLU A 87 -5.75 13.94 -11.22
C GLU A 87 -6.75 13.72 -10.07
N GLU A 88 -7.45 12.58 -10.09
CA GLU A 88 -8.43 12.19 -9.08
C GLU A 88 -7.77 12.02 -7.69
N LEU A 89 -6.69 11.25 -7.63
CA LEU A 89 -5.98 10.99 -6.38
C LEU A 89 -5.34 12.27 -5.81
N GLY A 90 -4.80 13.14 -6.68
CA GLY A 90 -4.25 14.42 -6.26
C GLY A 90 -5.31 15.33 -5.63
N GLU A 91 -6.54 15.34 -6.17
CA GLU A 91 -7.65 16.05 -5.56
C GLU A 91 -8.04 15.49 -4.19
N ILE A 92 -8.03 14.17 -4.03
CA ILE A 92 -8.32 13.51 -2.74
C ILE A 92 -7.28 13.95 -1.70
N VAL A 93 -5.99 13.80 -2.01
CA VAL A 93 -4.90 14.20 -1.10
C VAL A 93 -5.02 15.67 -0.71
N SER A 94 -5.28 16.57 -1.65
CA SER A 94 -5.44 17.99 -1.34
C SER A 94 -6.68 18.29 -0.50
N LYS A 95 -7.80 17.61 -0.74
CA LYS A 95 -9.04 17.82 0.03
C LYS A 95 -8.90 17.29 1.46
N GLU A 96 -8.22 16.17 1.69
CA GLU A 96 -8.06 15.58 3.03
C GLU A 96 -6.93 16.25 3.83
N CYS A 97 -5.80 16.58 3.20
CA CYS A 97 -4.63 17.15 3.89
C CYS A 97 -4.59 18.68 3.89
N GLY A 98 -5.36 19.35 3.02
CA GLY A 98 -5.38 20.82 2.90
C GLY A 98 -4.21 21.44 2.12
N LYS A 99 -3.36 20.63 1.49
CA LYS A 99 -2.23 21.11 0.68
C LYS A 99 -2.68 21.62 -0.69
N GLU A 100 -1.87 22.47 -1.32
CA GLU A 100 -2.15 22.98 -2.66
C GLU A 100 -2.32 21.80 -3.65
N ILE A 101 -3.21 21.93 -4.65
CA ILE A 101 -3.45 20.89 -5.65
C ILE A 101 -2.19 20.46 -6.41
N SER A 102 -1.24 21.38 -6.59
CA SER A 102 0.06 21.07 -7.18
C SER A 102 0.90 20.14 -6.29
N GLU A 103 0.86 20.32 -4.97
CA GLU A 103 1.52 19.44 -4.00
C GLU A 103 0.82 18.08 -3.88
N GLY A 104 -0.52 18.04 -3.84
CA GLY A 104 -1.27 16.77 -3.81
C GLY A 104 -0.98 15.90 -5.04
N LYS A 105 -0.86 16.52 -6.22
CA LYS A 105 -0.43 15.83 -7.44
C LYS A 105 1.04 15.40 -7.40
N ALA A 106 1.91 16.17 -6.76
CA ALA A 106 3.31 15.82 -6.59
C ALA A 106 3.47 14.58 -5.69
N ASP A 107 2.66 14.45 -4.62
CA ASP A 107 2.69 13.27 -3.75
C ASP A 107 2.28 11.99 -4.49
N VAL A 108 1.22 12.04 -5.30
CA VAL A 108 0.80 10.89 -6.12
C VAL A 108 1.88 10.54 -7.16
N THR A 109 2.57 11.56 -7.67
CA THR A 109 3.72 11.36 -8.57
C THR A 109 4.87 10.66 -7.87
N GLU A 110 5.20 11.08 -6.64
CA GLU A 110 6.20 10.41 -5.82
C GLU A 110 5.81 8.95 -5.52
N ALA A 111 4.53 8.69 -5.23
CA ALA A 111 4.03 7.35 -4.96
C ALA A 111 4.34 6.38 -6.12
N TRP A 112 4.02 6.74 -7.37
CA TRP A 112 4.35 5.85 -8.49
C TRP A 112 5.85 5.79 -8.78
N HIS A 113 6.65 6.82 -8.49
CA HIS A 113 8.11 6.75 -8.62
C HIS A 113 8.71 5.72 -7.64
N MET A 114 8.19 5.64 -6.42
CA MET A 114 8.61 4.64 -5.44
C MET A 114 8.24 3.23 -5.90
N VAL A 115 7.03 3.06 -6.45
CA VAL A 115 6.57 1.79 -7.03
C VAL A 115 7.43 1.38 -8.23
N GLU A 116 7.72 2.31 -9.14
CA GLU A 116 8.57 2.12 -10.33
C GLU A 116 9.99 1.69 -9.92
N TRP A 117 10.57 2.35 -8.92
CA TRP A 117 11.88 1.98 -8.40
C TRP A 117 11.87 0.55 -7.82
N ALA A 118 10.85 0.20 -7.03
CA ALA A 118 10.72 -1.13 -6.43
C ALA A 118 10.51 -2.22 -7.51
N ALA A 119 9.67 -1.96 -8.51
CA ALA A 119 9.40 -2.86 -9.63
C ALA A 119 10.65 -3.07 -10.50
N GLY A 120 11.35 -1.99 -10.86
CA GLY A 120 12.60 -2.04 -11.63
C GLY A 120 13.73 -2.81 -10.91
N ASN A 121 13.76 -2.76 -9.57
CA ASN A 121 14.74 -3.48 -8.75
C ASN A 121 14.58 -5.01 -8.82
N ALA A 122 13.45 -5.54 -9.28
CA ALA A 122 13.19 -6.98 -9.29
C ALA A 122 14.10 -7.81 -10.22
N ARG A 123 14.68 -7.19 -11.24
CA ARG A 123 15.61 -7.85 -12.18
C ARG A 123 17.09 -7.66 -11.80
N HIS A 124 17.37 -6.88 -10.77
CA HIS A 124 18.72 -6.64 -10.29
C HIS A 124 19.22 -7.80 -9.41
N PRO A 125 20.55 -8.04 -9.35
CA PRO A 125 21.10 -9.07 -8.48
C PRO A 125 20.90 -8.74 -6.99
N HIS A 126 20.46 -9.74 -6.23
CA HIS A 126 20.22 -9.62 -4.78
C HIS A 126 21.05 -10.64 -3.99
N GLY A 127 21.96 -10.14 -3.16
CA GLY A 127 22.91 -10.97 -2.41
C GLY A 127 24.32 -10.92 -3.00
N ASP A 128 25.22 -11.73 -2.45
CA ASP A 128 26.65 -11.62 -2.74
C ASP A 128 27.26 -13.01 -2.93
N VAL A 129 28.20 -13.13 -3.87
CA VAL A 129 29.08 -14.30 -3.99
C VAL A 129 30.41 -13.93 -3.36
N VAL A 130 30.89 -14.75 -2.42
CA VAL A 130 32.11 -14.45 -1.64
C VAL A 130 33.15 -15.55 -1.86
N PRO A 131 34.46 -15.22 -1.82
CA PRO A 131 35.50 -16.23 -1.94
C PRO A 131 35.44 -17.28 -0.82
N SER A 132 35.68 -18.54 -1.17
CA SER A 132 35.82 -19.62 -0.21
C SER A 132 37.29 -19.89 0.07
N GLU A 133 37.65 -20.07 1.35
CA GLU A 133 38.98 -20.57 1.74
C GLU A 133 39.15 -22.06 1.41
N VAL A 134 38.06 -22.79 1.23
CA VAL A 134 38.06 -24.22 0.86
C VAL A 134 37.88 -24.32 -0.65
N ALA A 135 38.92 -24.80 -1.35
CA ALA A 135 38.99 -24.84 -2.81
C ALA A 135 37.84 -25.61 -3.50
N SER A 136 37.21 -26.56 -2.79
CA SER A 136 36.10 -27.36 -3.33
C SER A 136 34.71 -26.80 -3.05
N LYS A 137 34.59 -25.58 -2.50
CA LYS A 137 33.31 -25.00 -2.10
C LYS A 137 33.09 -23.63 -2.72
N ASP A 138 31.85 -23.38 -3.10
CA ASP A 138 31.32 -22.04 -3.39
C ASP A 138 30.66 -21.46 -2.14
N ALA A 139 30.76 -20.14 -1.96
CA ALA A 139 30.12 -19.42 -0.85
C ALA A 139 29.30 -18.23 -1.37
N TYR A 140 28.07 -18.09 -0.89
CA TYR A 140 27.17 -17.01 -1.29
C TYR A 140 26.13 -16.68 -0.22
N MET A 141 25.57 -15.48 -0.31
CA MET A 141 24.47 -14.98 0.51
C MET A 141 23.27 -14.69 -0.38
N ARG A 142 22.08 -15.09 0.05
CA ARG A 142 20.81 -14.76 -0.63
C ARG A 142 19.96 -13.87 0.26
N ARG A 143 19.26 -12.92 -0.35
CA ARG A 143 18.21 -12.15 0.32
C ARG A 143 16.87 -12.88 0.18
N LYS A 144 16.09 -12.88 1.25
CA LYS A 144 14.76 -13.50 1.32
C LYS A 144 13.81 -12.55 2.05
N PRO A 145 12.51 -12.54 1.69
CA PRO A 145 11.53 -11.73 2.38
C PRO A 145 11.46 -12.12 3.85
N ARG A 146 11.30 -11.12 4.73
CA ARG A 146 11.31 -11.33 6.18
C ARG A 146 10.02 -11.99 6.69
N GLY A 147 8.87 -11.61 6.12
CA GLY A 147 7.54 -12.00 6.59
C GLY A 147 6.54 -10.87 6.39
N VAL A 148 5.41 -10.97 7.09
CA VAL A 148 4.39 -9.94 7.20
C VAL A 148 4.96 -8.66 7.84
N VAL A 149 4.51 -7.49 7.37
CA VAL A 149 4.97 -6.18 7.84
C VAL A 149 3.76 -5.34 8.24
N GLY A 150 3.79 -4.76 9.44
CA GLY A 150 2.88 -3.69 9.84
C GLY A 150 3.47 -2.33 9.51
N CYS A 151 2.69 -1.46 8.87
CA CYS A 151 3.08 -0.10 8.53
C CYS A 151 2.11 0.90 9.18
N ILE A 152 2.63 1.92 9.87
CA ILE A 152 1.85 3.01 10.45
C ILE A 152 2.37 4.31 9.82
N THR A 153 1.51 5.00 9.07
CA THR A 153 1.86 6.22 8.34
C THR A 153 1.25 7.45 9.00
N PRO A 154 1.94 8.59 9.01
CA PRO A 154 1.33 9.87 9.41
C PRO A 154 0.32 10.34 8.35
N TRP A 155 -0.34 11.45 8.67
CA TRP A 155 -1.09 12.27 7.73
C TRP A 155 -0.16 13.08 6.81
#